data_AF-A0A8J7I6P2-F1
#
_entry.id   AF-A0A8J7I6P2-F1
#
_cell.length_a   1.000
_cell.length_b   1.000
_cell.length_c   1.000
_cell.angle_alpha   90.00
_cell.angle_beta   90.00
_cell.angle_gamma   90.00
#
_symmetry.space_group_name_H-M   'P 1'
#
loop_
_entity.id
_entity.type
_entity.pdbx_description
1 polymer ?
#
loop_
_entity_poly.entity_id
_entity_poly.type
_entity_poly.pdbx_seq_one_letter_code
_entity_poly.pdbx_strand_id
1 'polypeptide(L)' 'MKAYSVDIREKIVAAHIEEKISIRQVALRFAVSKSLVQKLVK' A
#
# COMPACT_ATOMS: atom_id res chain seq x y z
N MET A 1 2.63 -15.11 -9.52
CA MET A 1 1.89 -14.04 -8.81
C MET A 1 1.34 -13.08 -9.85
N LYS A 2 0.01 -12.88 -9.94
CA LYS A 2 -0.53 -11.81 -10.78
C LYS A 2 0.01 -10.48 -10.27
N ALA A 3 0.52 -9.64 -11.17
CA ALA A 3 0.86 -8.27 -10.81
C ALA A 3 -0.42 -7.60 -10.29
N TYR A 4 -0.35 -6.96 -9.13
CA TYR A 4 -1.41 -6.03 -8.72
C TYR A 4 -1.57 -5.01 -9.83
N SER A 5 -2.82 -4.67 -10.16
CA SER A 5 -3.09 -3.61 -11.14
C SER A 5 -2.40 -2.33 -10.69
N VAL A 6 -2.00 -1.50 -11.66
CA VAL A 6 -1.36 -0.19 -11.41
C VAL A 6 -2.21 0.62 -10.42
N ASP A 7 -3.54 0.60 -10.59
CA ASP A 7 -4.53 1.26 -9.73
C ASP A 7 -4.41 0.89 -8.24
N ILE A 8 -4.14 -0.39 -7.92
CA ILE A 8 -4.04 -0.82 -6.52
C ILE A 8 -2.78 -0.24 -5.88
N ARG A 9 -1.67 -0.19 -6.61
CA ARG A 9 -0.41 0.36 -6.12
C ARG A 9 -0.52 1.87 -5.88
N GLU A 10 -1.15 2.59 -6.80
CA GLU A 10 -1.41 4.02 -6.65
C GLU A 10 -2.29 4.31 -5.43
N LYS A 11 -3.37 3.53 -5.23
CA LYS A 11 -4.24 3.67 -4.05
C LYS A 11 -3.52 3.40 -2.73
N ILE A 12 -2.59 2.42 -2.69
CA ILE A 12 -1.79 2.12 -1.51
C ILE A 12 -0.87 3.29 -1.15
N VAL A 13 -0.21 3.87 -2.15
CA VAL A 13 0.70 5.02 -1.97
C VAL A 13 -0.09 6.26 -1.54
N ALA A 14 -1.19 6.56 -2.23
CA ALA A 14 -2.08 7.66 -1.90
C ALA A 14 -2.61 7.54 -0.46
N ALA A 15 -3.08 6.37 -0.05
CA ALA A 15 -3.55 6.15 1.33
C ALA A 15 -2.48 6.42 2.38
N HIS A 16 -1.21 6.05 2.12
CA HIS A 16 -0.13 6.34 3.07
C HIS A 16 0.20 7.84 3.15
N ILE A 17 0.24 8.53 2.00
CA ILE A 17 0.64 9.93 1.90
C ILE A 17 -0.49 10.89 2.33
N GLU A 18 -1.70 10.67 1.82
CA GLU A 18 -2.84 11.56 2.01
C GLU A 18 -3.49 11.37 3.38
N GLU A 19 -3.74 10.13 3.78
CA GLU A 19 -4.40 9.83 5.05
C GLU A 19 -3.42 9.78 6.24
N LYS A 20 -2.11 9.90 5.99
CA LYS A 20 -1.02 9.84 6.98
C LYS A 20 -1.09 8.61 7.91
N ILE A 21 -1.70 7.52 7.42
CA ILE A 21 -1.82 6.28 8.17
C ILE A 21 -0.54 5.46 8.09
N SER A 22 -0.23 4.73 9.15
CA SER A 22 1.01 3.94 9.22
C SER A 22 1.04 2.83 8.16
N ILE A 23 2.24 2.44 7.71
CA ILE A 23 2.45 1.31 6.77
C ILE A 23 1.70 0.05 7.23
N ARG A 24 1.58 -0.16 8.54
CA ARG A 24 0.88 -1.31 9.13
C ARG A 24 -0.64 -1.22 8.93
N GLN A 25 -1.23 -0.04 9.11
CA GLN A 25 -2.65 0.21 8.86
C GLN A 25 -2.98 0.11 7.38
N VAL A 26 -2.11 0.63 6.50
CA VAL A 26 -2.26 0.50 5.04
C VAL A 26 -2.26 -0.98 4.64
N ALA A 27 -1.30 -1.76 5.16
CA ALA A 27 -1.21 -3.19 4.87
C ALA A 27 -2.50 -3.96 5.26
N LEU A 28 -3.05 -3.65 6.44
CA LEU A 28 -4.31 -4.25 6.89
C LEU A 28 -5.51 -3.81 6.03
N ARG A 29 -5.60 -2.51 5.70
CA ARG A 29 -6.72 -1.96 4.91
C ARG A 29 -6.78 -2.52 3.50
N PHE A 30 -5.63 -2.73 2.87
CA PHE A 30 -5.53 -3.27 1.51
C PHE A 30 -5.34 -4.79 1.48
N ALA A 31 -5.34 -5.46 2.64
CA ALA A 31 -5.07 -6.89 2.78
C ALA A 31 -3.78 -7.34 2.06
N VAL A 32 -2.75 -6.49 2.08
CA VAL A 32 -1.44 -6.73 1.46
C VAL A 32 -0.36 -6.91 2.52
N SER A 33 0.78 -7.49 2.11
CA SER A 33 1.91 -7.61 3.03
C SER A 33 2.52 -6.25 3.36
N LYS A 34 3.00 -6.09 4.60
CA LYS A 34 3.75 -4.91 5.04
C LYS A 34 4.97 -4.66 4.14
N SER A 35 5.65 -5.73 3.71
CA SER A 35 6.82 -5.65 2.83
C SER A 35 6.48 -5.07 1.46
N LEU A 36 5.28 -5.30 0.95
CA LEU A 36 4.83 -4.72 -0.31
C LEU A 36 4.57 -3.22 -0.17
N VAL A 37 3.85 -2.80 0.87
CA VAL A 37 3.63 -1.37 1.16
C VAL A 37 4.96 -0.66 1.36
N GLN A 38 5.89 -1.28 2.11
CA GLN A 38 7.21 -0.71 2.35
C GLN A 38 8.04 -0.56 1.06
N LYS A 39 7.89 -1.46 0.08
CA LYS A 39 8.55 -1.34 -1.24
C LYS A 39 7.92 -0.29 -2.15
N LEU A 40 6.68 0.10 -1.90
CA LEU A 40 5.96 1.10 -2.71
C LEU A 40 6.14 2.53 -2.18
N VAL A 41 6.33 2.66 -0.87
CA VAL A 41 6.46 3.94 -0.17
C VAL A 41 7.93 4.38 -0.04
N LYS A 42 8.88 3.44 -0.07
CA LYS A 42 10.30 3.66 0.17
C LYS A 42 11.09 3.43 -1.11
#